data_AF-A0A9E5EXT7-F1
#
_entry.id   AF-A0A9E5EXT7-F1
#
_cell.length_a   1.000
_cell.length_b   1.000
_cell.length_c   1.000
_cell.angle_alpha   90.00
_cell.angle_beta   90.00
_cell.angle_gamma   90.00
#
_symmetry.space_group_name_H-M   'P 1'
#
loop_
_entity.id
_entity.type
_entity.pdbx_description
1 polymer ?
#
loop_
_entity_poly.entity_id
_entity_poly.type
_entity_poly.pdbx_seq_one_letter_code
_entity_poly.pdbx_strand_id
1 'polypeptide(L)'
;IEKDEIIVANMSCNSSRTVGMRPEIIENLKLQNPDLLFFGGDQTYRHTEHTAGWIEFGLQFRDIIRDRPTVCIPDDHDVGHGNVWGENGKKSVTPGDADGGYRYPVEYVNQVQRQQSWNLPDPVDPAPVDRGIGVYFTRMTVGGVDFAILEDRKFKTGPDGKIPKMGPRPDHINDPKYDPKTIDLPNLQLLGIRQEKFLQNWGQDWTGAQMKCVLSQTAFCGAVHMHGGRNSRLLADLDCNGWPQTPRNKALELIRKAWAVHLCGDQHLAVTVKHGIKDFGDGPYSFTGPALVNTIYGRWWHPLDEKAGPNPVKGSPLPWTGDFLDGLGNKISMMAYANPEDITDEKKRSDGYGIARFNKKSRTITFECWPRFSDVRMGDKAQFPGWPIKVAMDANDGRKVVGYLPEIVFEEGVNGVVQVVEEKTGEVLYTVRTQGGKFSPRVYAEGKYTVKVGKDKPDAQTVKELGPMPASNTGQKKIKITL
;
A
#
# COMPACT_ATOMS: atom_id res chain seq x y z
N ILE A 1 -11.90 -5.06 20.75
CA ILE A 1 -10.60 -5.74 20.48
C ILE A 1 -10.85 -7.16 19.98
N GLU A 2 -11.75 -7.94 20.60
CA GLU A 2 -12.12 -9.31 20.18
C GLU A 2 -13.07 -9.42 18.97
N LYS A 3 -13.14 -8.42 18.09
CA LYS A 3 -14.01 -8.52 16.90
C LYS A 3 -13.42 -9.52 15.90
N ASP A 4 -14.26 -10.31 15.23
CA ASP A 4 -13.82 -11.21 14.14
C ASP A 4 -13.37 -10.44 12.90
N GLU A 5 -13.96 -9.27 12.67
CA GLU A 5 -13.66 -8.39 11.56
C GLU A 5 -13.17 -7.03 12.07
N ILE A 6 -12.08 -6.54 11.47
CA ILE A 6 -11.55 -5.19 11.70
C ILE A 6 -11.77 -4.37 10.44
N ILE A 7 -12.39 -3.20 10.58
CA ILE A 7 -12.76 -2.33 9.46
C ILE A 7 -11.84 -1.11 9.45
N VAL A 8 -11.18 -0.86 8.31
CA VAL A 8 -10.29 0.29 8.11
C VAL A 8 -10.88 1.21 7.06
N ALA A 9 -11.05 2.49 7.37
CA ALA A 9 -11.34 3.51 6.36
C ALA A 9 -10.03 3.99 5.72
N ASN A 10 -9.93 3.89 4.39
CA ASN A 10 -8.78 4.34 3.60
C ASN A 10 -9.12 5.66 2.91
N MET A 11 -8.44 6.73 3.28
CA MET A 11 -8.77 8.11 2.88
C MET A 11 -7.49 8.89 2.56
N SER A 12 -7.54 9.81 1.60
CA SER A 12 -6.44 10.73 1.28
C SER A 12 -6.96 11.89 0.43
N CYS A 13 -6.11 12.86 0.12
CA CYS A 13 -6.36 13.86 -0.93
C CYS A 13 -7.65 14.67 -0.71
N ASN A 14 -7.64 15.48 0.35
CA ASN A 14 -8.74 16.35 0.73
C ASN A 14 -8.54 17.78 0.19
N SER A 15 -8.87 17.98 -1.07
CA SER A 15 -8.69 19.29 -1.74
C SER A 15 -9.24 20.47 -0.94
N SER A 16 -8.44 21.53 -0.86
CA SER A 16 -8.82 22.81 -0.26
C SER A 16 -9.68 23.69 -1.17
N ARG A 17 -9.92 23.32 -2.44
CA ARG A 17 -10.81 24.08 -3.34
C ARG A 17 -12.28 23.91 -3.00
N THR A 18 -12.65 22.81 -2.33
CA THR A 18 -13.99 22.62 -1.75
C THR A 18 -13.91 22.87 -0.25
N VAL A 19 -14.32 24.07 0.15
CA VAL A 19 -14.36 24.50 1.55
C VAL A 19 -15.53 23.84 2.31
N GLY A 20 -15.48 23.90 3.64
CA GLY A 20 -16.58 23.46 4.50
C GLY A 20 -16.49 22.00 4.94
N MET A 21 -17.57 21.51 5.54
CA MET A 21 -17.64 20.17 6.14
C MET A 21 -17.66 19.05 5.08
N ARG A 22 -17.59 17.79 5.53
CA ARG A 22 -17.70 16.59 4.69
C ARG A 22 -18.91 15.72 5.13
N PRO A 23 -20.13 16.27 5.26
CA PRO A 23 -21.24 15.60 5.93
C PRO A 23 -21.57 14.24 5.31
N GLU A 24 -21.54 14.11 3.97
CA GLU A 24 -21.88 12.87 3.29
C GLU A 24 -20.90 11.73 3.66
N ILE A 25 -19.60 12.03 3.66
CA ILE A 25 -18.55 11.07 4.04
C ILE A 25 -18.66 10.73 5.53
N ILE A 26 -18.86 11.74 6.38
CA ILE A 26 -18.95 11.55 7.84
C ILE A 26 -20.17 10.70 8.22
N GLU A 27 -21.33 10.95 7.62
CA GLU A 27 -22.56 10.17 7.87
C GLU A 27 -22.38 8.71 7.45
N ASN A 28 -21.83 8.48 6.26
CA ASN A 28 -21.57 7.13 5.77
C ASN A 28 -20.54 6.38 6.63
N LEU A 29 -19.45 7.03 7.04
CA LEU A 29 -18.45 6.44 7.94
C LEU A 29 -19.04 6.14 9.33
N LYS A 30 -19.94 6.98 9.87
CA LYS A 30 -20.65 6.68 11.12
C LYS A 30 -21.51 5.42 11.00
N LEU A 31 -22.16 5.21 9.85
CA LEU A 31 -22.97 4.01 9.57
C LEU A 31 -22.11 2.75 9.38
N GLN A 32 -21.01 2.86 8.64
CA GLN A 32 -20.10 1.73 8.39
C GLN A 32 -19.21 1.41 9.60
N ASN A 33 -19.05 2.37 10.51
CA ASN A 33 -18.40 2.26 11.81
C ASN A 33 -16.99 1.61 11.76
N PRO A 34 -16.02 2.22 11.06
CA PRO A 34 -14.67 1.71 10.99
C PRO A 34 -14.00 1.68 12.38
N ASP A 35 -13.16 0.67 12.60
CA ASP A 35 -12.34 0.51 13.80
C ASP A 35 -11.04 1.32 13.76
N LEU A 36 -10.57 1.63 12.55
CA LEU A 36 -9.36 2.41 12.28
C LEU A 36 -9.63 3.39 11.14
N LEU A 37 -9.21 4.63 11.31
CA LEU A 37 -9.16 5.63 10.25
C LEU A 37 -7.73 5.74 9.74
N PHE A 38 -7.53 5.61 8.43
CA PHE A 38 -6.25 5.85 7.78
C PHE A 38 -6.38 7.01 6.81
N PHE A 39 -5.65 8.09 7.09
CA PHE A 39 -5.43 9.23 6.21
C PHE A 39 -4.01 9.14 5.64
N GLY A 40 -3.92 8.70 4.39
CA GLY A 40 -2.67 8.37 3.70
C GLY A 40 -1.91 9.56 3.10
N GLY A 41 -2.27 10.79 3.42
CA GLY A 41 -1.62 11.97 2.84
C GLY A 41 -2.60 12.98 2.28
N ASP A 42 -2.08 14.17 2.01
CA ASP A 42 -2.81 15.30 1.43
C ASP A 42 -4.05 15.66 2.25
N GLN A 43 -3.91 15.68 3.58
CA GLN A 43 -4.98 16.14 4.45
C GLN A 43 -5.27 17.62 4.23
N THR A 44 -4.27 18.38 3.77
CA THR A 44 -4.44 19.76 3.30
C THR A 44 -3.56 20.12 2.10
N TYR A 45 -4.11 20.92 1.19
CA TYR A 45 -3.38 21.52 0.07
C TYR A 45 -2.97 22.98 0.33
N ARG A 46 -3.01 23.42 1.59
CA ARG A 46 -2.54 24.76 1.98
C ARG A 46 -1.02 24.76 2.15
N HIS A 47 -0.30 24.86 1.04
CA HIS A 47 1.16 24.64 0.98
C HIS A 47 2.00 25.56 1.87
N THR A 48 1.52 26.77 2.17
CA THR A 48 2.22 27.76 3.01
C THR A 48 1.50 28.07 4.32
N GLU A 49 0.31 27.51 4.54
CA GLU A 49 -0.55 27.78 5.70
C GLU A 49 -0.96 26.47 6.40
N HIS A 50 -0.01 25.54 6.54
CA HIS A 50 -0.32 24.17 6.99
C HIS A 50 -1.09 24.10 8.31
N THR A 51 -0.74 24.90 9.33
CA THR A 51 -1.47 24.86 10.61
C THR A 51 -2.94 25.23 10.45
N ALA A 52 -3.27 26.19 9.58
CA ALA A 52 -4.65 26.54 9.27
C ALA A 52 -5.36 25.39 8.54
N GLY A 53 -4.67 24.76 7.59
CA GLY A 53 -5.15 23.57 6.89
C GLY A 53 -5.39 22.37 7.82
N TRP A 54 -4.52 22.16 8.80
CA TRP A 54 -4.65 21.10 9.79
C TRP A 54 -5.82 21.33 10.75
N ILE A 55 -6.05 22.58 11.16
CA ILE A 55 -7.24 22.94 11.94
C ILE A 55 -8.52 22.73 11.11
N GLU A 56 -8.52 23.12 9.83
CA GLU A 56 -9.64 22.89 8.90
C GLU A 56 -9.95 21.39 8.77
N PHE A 57 -8.94 20.56 8.52
CA PHE A 57 -9.06 19.10 8.53
C PHE A 57 -9.65 18.58 9.84
N GLY A 58 -9.10 19.02 10.97
CA GLY A 58 -9.59 18.65 12.29
C GLY A 58 -11.08 18.99 12.46
N LEU A 59 -11.52 20.17 12.03
CA LEU A 59 -12.92 20.57 12.07
C LEU A 59 -13.80 19.71 11.17
N GLN A 60 -13.34 19.37 9.96
CA GLN A 60 -14.07 18.55 8.99
C GLN A 60 -14.34 17.13 9.50
N PHE A 61 -13.35 16.52 10.17
CA PHE A 61 -13.39 15.10 10.56
C PHE A 61 -13.53 14.87 12.08
N ARG A 62 -13.64 15.93 12.91
CA ARG A 62 -13.73 15.86 14.40
C ARG A 62 -14.73 14.87 14.94
N ASP A 63 -15.80 14.62 14.19
CA ASP A 63 -16.90 13.75 14.61
C ASP A 63 -16.53 12.26 14.56
N ILE A 64 -15.54 11.87 13.75
CA ILE A 64 -15.08 10.48 13.61
C ILE A 64 -13.70 10.26 14.21
N ILE A 65 -12.83 11.28 14.24
CA ILE A 65 -11.47 11.15 14.81
C ILE A 65 -11.45 11.27 16.34
N ARG A 66 -12.54 11.72 16.97
CA ARG A 66 -12.64 11.89 18.42
C ARG A 66 -12.59 10.57 19.20
N ASP A 67 -13.11 9.51 18.62
CA ASP A 67 -13.41 8.25 19.30
C ASP A 67 -12.83 7.01 18.58
N ARG A 68 -12.10 7.21 17.48
CA ARG A 68 -11.46 6.13 16.70
C ARG A 68 -9.96 6.35 16.59
N PRO A 69 -9.14 5.28 16.76
CA PRO A 69 -7.73 5.33 16.39
C PRO A 69 -7.58 5.87 14.96
N THR A 70 -6.68 6.82 14.79
CA THR A 70 -6.45 7.50 13.51
C THR A 70 -4.98 7.48 13.18
N VAL A 71 -4.63 6.87 12.05
CA VAL A 71 -3.31 6.98 11.43
C VAL A 71 -3.38 8.11 10.42
N CYS A 72 -2.55 9.13 10.62
CA CYS A 72 -2.39 10.22 9.68
C CYS A 72 -0.89 10.35 9.36
N ILE A 73 -0.56 10.36 8.08
CA ILE A 73 0.81 10.53 7.59
C ILE A 73 0.83 11.63 6.52
N PRO A 74 1.84 12.52 6.53
CA PRO A 74 1.98 13.53 5.50
C PRO A 74 2.40 12.95 4.16
N ASP A 75 1.91 13.57 3.10
CA ASP A 75 2.42 13.44 1.74
C ASP A 75 2.99 14.79 1.24
N ASP A 76 3.21 14.92 -0.07
CA ASP A 76 3.85 16.08 -0.70
C ASP A 76 3.14 17.40 -0.42
N HIS A 77 1.83 17.49 -0.60
CA HIS A 77 1.11 18.75 -0.44
C HIS A 77 1.05 19.21 1.00
N ASP A 78 1.10 18.29 1.98
CA ASP A 78 1.15 18.62 3.40
C ASP A 78 2.45 19.36 3.76
N VAL A 79 3.58 18.96 3.15
CA VAL A 79 4.87 19.65 3.34
C VAL A 79 5.08 20.81 2.35
N GLY A 80 4.03 21.17 1.61
CA GLY A 80 4.01 22.32 0.69
C GLY A 80 4.65 22.08 -0.67
N HIS A 81 4.87 20.82 -1.02
CA HIS A 81 5.40 20.41 -2.32
C HIS A 81 4.26 20.16 -3.32
N GLY A 82 4.60 20.25 -4.61
CA GLY A 82 3.74 19.71 -5.67
C GLY A 82 3.93 18.21 -5.81
N ASN A 83 5.20 17.78 -5.73
CA ASN A 83 5.68 16.40 -5.69
C ASN A 83 6.88 16.40 -4.71
N VAL A 84 6.97 15.44 -3.80
CA VAL A 84 8.09 15.35 -2.85
C VAL A 84 8.91 14.09 -3.06
N TRP A 85 10.23 14.30 -3.14
CA TRP A 85 11.23 13.24 -3.26
C TRP A 85 12.18 13.42 -2.11
N GLY A 86 11.92 12.79 -0.97
CA GLY A 86 12.57 13.18 0.29
C GLY A 86 14.10 13.11 0.24
N GLU A 87 14.68 12.26 -0.62
CA GLU A 87 16.13 12.09 -0.84
C GLU A 87 16.91 12.13 0.49
N ASN A 88 16.44 11.36 1.47
CA ASN A 88 17.01 11.25 2.81
C ASN A 88 17.15 12.61 3.54
N GLY A 89 16.23 13.55 3.31
CA GLY A 89 16.23 14.86 3.97
C GLY A 89 17.10 15.92 3.31
N LYS A 90 17.56 15.71 2.07
CA LYS A 90 18.28 16.72 1.28
C LYS A 90 17.54 18.08 1.24
N LYS A 91 18.25 19.17 0.93
CA LYS A 91 17.62 20.44 0.54
C LYS A 91 17.37 20.45 -0.96
N SER A 92 16.11 20.59 -1.37
CA SER A 92 15.76 20.87 -2.76
C SER A 92 15.98 22.35 -3.06
N VAL A 93 16.52 22.65 -4.24
CA VAL A 93 16.82 24.02 -4.68
C VAL A 93 16.22 24.37 -6.06
N THR A 94 15.63 23.40 -6.76
CA THR A 94 15.04 23.63 -8.08
C THR A 94 13.51 23.83 -8.02
N PRO A 95 12.93 24.60 -8.95
CA PRO A 95 11.48 24.65 -9.11
C PRO A 95 10.91 23.26 -9.42
N GLY A 96 9.84 22.87 -8.73
CA GLY A 96 9.20 21.56 -8.89
C GLY A 96 9.86 20.42 -8.10
N ASP A 97 10.96 20.70 -7.38
CA ASP A 97 11.55 19.84 -6.34
C ASP A 97 12.08 18.48 -6.80
N ALA A 98 12.15 18.27 -8.12
CA ALA A 98 12.58 17.01 -8.73
C ALA A 98 14.08 16.71 -8.52
N ASP A 99 14.87 17.67 -8.03
CA ASP A 99 16.27 17.48 -7.63
C ASP A 99 16.42 16.74 -6.29
N GLY A 100 15.31 16.46 -5.61
CA GLY A 100 15.28 15.74 -4.35
C GLY A 100 15.51 16.63 -3.13
N GLY A 101 14.79 16.31 -2.06
CA GLY A 101 14.81 16.97 -0.78
C GLY A 101 13.57 17.81 -0.48
N TYR A 102 13.66 18.54 0.62
CA TYR A 102 12.64 19.46 1.09
C TYR A 102 13.05 20.91 0.79
N ARG A 103 12.14 21.67 0.17
CA ARG A 103 12.33 23.09 -0.15
C ARG A 103 12.24 23.97 1.09
N TYR A 104 11.26 23.69 1.94
CA TYR A 104 10.99 24.48 3.14
C TYR A 104 12.01 24.22 4.26
N PRO A 105 12.12 25.13 5.24
CA PRO A 105 12.98 24.96 6.41
C PRO A 105 12.70 23.66 7.18
N VAL A 106 13.72 23.09 7.81
CA VAL A 106 13.62 21.83 8.56
C VAL A 106 12.60 21.95 9.69
N GLU A 107 12.55 23.10 10.35
CA GLU A 107 11.63 23.41 11.44
C GLU A 107 10.17 23.34 10.98
N TYR A 108 9.89 23.79 9.75
CA TYR A 108 8.56 23.70 9.14
C TYR A 108 8.20 22.24 8.82
N VAL A 109 9.10 21.50 8.16
CA VAL A 109 8.89 20.07 7.85
C VAL A 109 8.63 19.27 9.13
N ASN A 110 9.42 19.50 10.18
CA ASN A 110 9.24 18.85 11.48
C ASN A 110 7.94 19.30 12.19
N GLN A 111 7.50 20.54 12.02
CA GLN A 111 6.22 21.00 12.55
C GLN A 111 5.04 20.30 11.85
N VAL A 112 5.07 20.16 10.52
CA VAL A 112 4.06 19.42 9.74
C VAL A 112 3.97 17.98 10.23
N GLN A 113 5.11 17.27 10.27
CA GLN A 113 5.17 15.88 10.73
C GLN A 113 4.60 15.76 12.15
N ARG A 114 5.04 16.63 13.07
CA ARG A 114 4.50 16.62 14.44
C ARG A 114 2.99 16.83 14.47
N GLN A 115 2.44 17.76 13.68
CA GLN A 115 0.99 18.00 13.70
C GLN A 115 0.20 16.79 13.24
N GLN A 116 0.66 16.11 12.19
CA GLN A 116 -0.07 15.01 11.57
C GLN A 116 0.20 13.64 12.20
N SER A 117 1.41 13.39 12.70
CA SER A 117 1.83 12.03 13.11
C SER A 117 2.27 11.89 14.57
N TRP A 118 2.15 12.93 15.41
CA TRP A 118 2.56 12.83 16.82
C TRP A 118 1.85 11.74 17.62
N ASN A 119 0.64 11.35 17.22
CA ASN A 119 -0.17 10.34 17.91
C ASN A 119 0.17 8.91 17.48
N LEU A 120 1.07 8.73 16.51
CA LEU A 120 1.56 7.41 16.13
C LEU A 120 2.46 6.85 17.24
N PRO A 121 2.59 5.51 17.35
CA PRO A 121 3.63 4.92 18.18
C PRO A 121 5.02 5.45 17.79
N ASP A 122 5.95 5.42 18.74
CA ASP A 122 7.31 5.87 18.48
C ASP A 122 7.92 5.19 17.23
N PRO A 123 8.75 5.90 16.46
CA PRO A 123 9.38 5.32 15.27
C PRO A 123 10.23 4.11 15.66
N VAL A 124 10.19 3.06 14.86
CA VAL A 124 10.98 1.82 15.11
C VAL A 124 12.49 2.08 15.04
N ASP A 125 12.89 3.13 14.35
CA ASP A 125 14.24 3.65 14.26
C ASP A 125 14.13 5.19 14.27
N PRO A 126 14.27 5.85 15.43
CA PRO A 126 13.95 7.28 15.59
C PRO A 126 15.06 8.23 15.13
N ALA A 127 16.17 7.72 14.56
CA ALA A 127 17.24 8.59 14.10
C ALA A 127 16.73 9.54 12.99
N PRO A 128 17.00 10.85 13.06
CA PRO A 128 16.61 11.75 11.99
C PRO A 128 17.34 11.40 10.70
N VAL A 129 16.77 11.80 9.56
CA VAL A 129 17.50 11.83 8.29
C VAL A 129 18.37 13.10 8.21
N ASP A 130 18.96 13.38 7.05
CA ASP A 130 19.85 14.52 6.89
C ASP A 130 19.19 15.84 7.29
N ARG A 131 20.03 16.79 7.73
CA ARG A 131 19.64 18.12 8.23
C ARG A 131 18.78 18.09 9.50
N GLY A 132 18.59 16.94 10.15
CA GLY A 132 17.81 16.83 11.39
C GLY A 132 16.30 16.73 11.16
N ILE A 133 15.88 16.29 9.98
CA ILE A 133 14.45 16.03 9.70
C ILE A 133 14.06 14.72 10.40
N GLY A 134 13.01 14.78 11.21
CA GLY A 134 12.49 13.62 11.93
C GLY A 134 11.87 12.55 11.02
N VAL A 135 11.62 11.39 11.61
CA VAL A 135 10.95 10.23 11.01
C VAL A 135 9.79 9.78 11.91
N TYR A 136 8.80 9.13 11.33
CA TYR A 136 7.60 8.59 11.97
C TYR A 136 7.23 7.16 11.55
N PHE A 137 7.97 6.52 10.62
CA PHE A 137 7.66 5.15 10.20
C PHE A 137 7.68 4.18 11.41
N THR A 138 6.60 3.43 11.56
CA THR A 138 6.34 2.61 12.75
C THR A 138 5.34 1.49 12.44
N ARG A 139 4.83 0.81 13.48
CA ARG A 139 3.72 -0.15 13.35
C ARG A 139 2.68 0.06 14.44
N MET A 140 1.45 -0.35 14.18
CA MET A 140 0.37 -0.37 15.16
C MET A 140 -0.47 -1.63 14.99
N THR A 141 -0.86 -2.28 16.09
CA THR A 141 -1.77 -3.43 16.06
C THR A 141 -3.14 -3.05 16.59
N VAL A 142 -4.18 -3.26 15.78
CA VAL A 142 -5.59 -3.01 16.14
C VAL A 142 -6.39 -4.28 15.94
N GLY A 143 -6.93 -4.83 17.03
CA GLY A 143 -7.84 -5.97 16.98
C GLY A 143 -7.29 -7.22 16.29
N GLY A 144 -5.97 -7.45 16.35
CA GLY A 144 -5.29 -8.58 15.70
C GLY A 144 -4.90 -8.33 14.24
N VAL A 145 -5.08 -7.13 13.71
CA VAL A 145 -4.47 -6.71 12.44
C VAL A 145 -3.32 -5.78 12.75
N ASP A 146 -2.16 -6.09 12.20
CA ASP A 146 -0.94 -5.35 12.44
C ASP A 146 -0.54 -4.56 11.20
N PHE A 147 -0.43 -3.24 11.37
CA PHE A 147 -0.25 -2.26 10.33
C PHE A 147 1.19 -1.75 10.35
N ALA A 148 1.96 -1.99 9.29
CA ALA A 148 3.20 -1.25 9.05
C ALA A 148 2.87 0.12 8.43
N ILE A 149 3.34 1.19 9.05
CA ILE A 149 3.10 2.57 8.64
C ILE A 149 4.42 3.10 8.06
N LEU A 150 4.41 3.43 6.78
CA LEU A 150 5.59 3.82 6.02
C LEU A 150 5.69 5.33 5.79
N GLU A 151 6.91 5.73 5.46
CA GLU A 151 7.32 7.03 4.95
C GLU A 151 7.85 6.86 3.53
N ASP A 152 6.99 6.48 2.59
CA ASP A 152 7.47 6.07 1.26
C ASP A 152 8.06 7.24 0.44
N ARG A 153 7.70 8.48 0.78
CA ARG A 153 8.29 9.70 0.26
C ARG A 153 9.67 10.04 0.83
N LYS A 154 9.95 9.69 2.09
CA LYS A 154 11.09 10.23 2.87
C LYS A 154 12.46 9.94 2.26
N PHE A 155 12.61 8.76 1.69
CA PHE A 155 13.90 8.29 1.17
C PHE A 155 13.92 8.23 -0.36
N LYS A 156 12.77 8.47 -1.01
CA LYS A 156 12.63 8.34 -2.44
C LYS A 156 13.57 9.29 -3.17
N THR A 157 14.26 8.75 -4.17
CA THR A 157 15.17 9.51 -5.01
C THR A 157 14.41 10.48 -5.92
N GLY A 158 14.89 11.72 -6.06
CA GLY A 158 14.42 12.68 -7.06
C GLY A 158 15.00 12.38 -8.44
N PRO A 159 14.22 12.50 -9.53
CA PRO A 159 14.68 12.10 -10.87
C PRO A 159 15.65 13.09 -11.54
N ASP A 160 15.60 14.37 -11.18
CA ASP A 160 16.43 15.41 -11.82
C ASP A 160 17.92 15.20 -11.50
N GLY A 161 18.74 15.22 -12.54
CA GLY A 161 20.17 14.91 -12.47
C GLY A 161 20.50 13.42 -12.28
N LYS A 162 19.51 12.52 -12.12
CA LYS A 162 19.73 11.06 -12.05
C LYS A 162 19.46 10.38 -13.38
N ILE A 163 18.41 10.80 -14.07
CA ILE A 163 18.00 10.27 -15.37
C ILE A 163 17.86 11.42 -16.39
N PRO A 164 17.97 11.15 -17.70
CA PRO A 164 17.67 12.14 -18.72
C PRO A 164 16.22 12.64 -18.62
N LYS A 165 15.99 13.92 -18.89
CA LYS A 165 14.64 14.48 -19.00
C LYS A 165 13.96 13.93 -20.26
N MET A 166 12.86 13.18 -20.09
CA MET A 166 12.13 12.50 -21.19
C MET A 166 10.68 13.02 -21.37
N GLY A 167 10.40 14.21 -20.84
CA GLY A 167 9.10 14.86 -20.89
C GLY A 167 9.18 16.34 -20.53
N PRO A 168 8.05 17.04 -20.40
CA PRO A 168 8.02 18.47 -20.06
C PRO A 168 8.59 18.76 -18.67
N ARG A 169 8.45 17.81 -17.73
CA ARG A 169 9.06 17.84 -16.38
C ARG A 169 10.10 16.71 -16.24
N PRO A 170 11.07 16.83 -15.31
CA PRO A 170 12.07 15.78 -15.08
C PRO A 170 11.48 14.42 -14.65
N ASP A 171 10.30 14.45 -14.04
CA ASP A 171 9.57 13.30 -13.51
C ASP A 171 8.45 12.78 -14.43
N HIS A 172 8.34 13.37 -15.64
CA HIS A 172 7.38 12.94 -16.65
C HIS A 172 8.11 12.26 -17.81
N ILE A 173 7.55 11.13 -18.26
CA ILE A 173 8.00 10.46 -19.48
C ILE A 173 6.82 10.36 -20.44
N ASN A 174 7.02 10.80 -21.68
CA ASN A 174 5.97 10.85 -22.70
C ASN A 174 6.29 10.07 -23.98
N ASP A 175 7.56 9.75 -24.27
CA ASP A 175 7.94 9.06 -25.50
C ASP A 175 7.62 7.55 -25.39
N PRO A 176 6.67 7.00 -26.15
CA PRO A 176 6.34 5.56 -26.11
C PRO A 176 7.46 4.64 -26.59
N LYS A 177 8.54 5.17 -27.18
CA LYS A 177 9.68 4.38 -27.64
C LYS A 177 10.76 4.16 -26.58
N TYR A 178 10.64 4.78 -25.40
CA TYR A 178 11.65 4.62 -24.37
C TYR A 178 11.68 3.20 -23.80
N ASP A 179 12.86 2.73 -23.38
CA ASP A 179 13.00 1.48 -22.63
C ASP A 179 12.93 1.80 -21.13
N PRO A 180 11.93 1.32 -20.37
CA PRO A 180 11.83 1.57 -18.94
C PRO A 180 13.05 1.12 -18.13
N LYS A 181 13.86 0.19 -18.64
CA LYS A 181 15.11 -0.23 -17.98
C LYS A 181 16.15 0.89 -17.92
N THR A 182 16.08 1.87 -18.81
CA THR A 182 17.05 2.98 -18.88
C THR A 182 16.96 3.93 -17.69
N ILE A 183 15.86 3.87 -16.92
CA ILE A 183 15.63 4.70 -15.72
C ILE A 183 15.71 3.90 -14.41
N ASP A 184 15.90 2.58 -14.48
CA ASP A 184 16.14 1.72 -13.30
C ASP A 184 17.65 1.63 -13.02
N LEU A 185 18.20 2.70 -12.43
CA LEU A 185 19.63 2.83 -12.20
C LEU A 185 20.06 2.28 -10.83
N PRO A 186 21.31 1.80 -10.68
CA PRO A 186 21.85 1.44 -9.39
C PRO A 186 21.81 2.60 -8.38
N ASN A 187 21.68 2.27 -7.11
CA ASN A 187 21.69 3.19 -5.96
C ASN A 187 20.49 4.13 -5.81
N LEU A 188 19.53 4.12 -6.74
CA LEU A 188 18.26 4.83 -6.54
C LEU A 188 17.50 4.21 -5.35
N GLN A 189 16.83 5.05 -4.58
CA GLN A 189 16.14 4.69 -3.35
C GLN A 189 14.64 4.92 -3.47
N LEU A 190 13.87 4.08 -2.77
CA LEU A 190 12.43 4.26 -2.55
C LEU A 190 12.13 4.37 -1.05
N LEU A 191 12.05 3.23 -0.36
CA LEU A 191 11.83 3.19 1.09
C LEU A 191 13.11 3.46 1.90
N GLY A 192 14.27 3.26 1.29
CA GLY A 192 15.57 3.31 1.97
C GLY A 192 15.82 2.10 2.88
N ILE A 193 17.09 1.84 3.17
CA ILE A 193 17.52 0.62 3.89
C ILE A 193 16.89 0.48 5.29
N ARG A 194 16.58 1.60 5.95
CA ARG A 194 16.01 1.63 7.31
C ARG A 194 14.58 1.09 7.32
N GLN A 195 13.73 1.54 6.39
CA GLN A 195 12.36 1.03 6.27
C GLN A 195 12.32 -0.39 5.70
N GLU A 196 13.23 -0.74 4.78
CA GLU A 196 13.34 -2.12 4.29
C GLU A 196 13.69 -3.09 5.42
N LYS A 197 14.65 -2.72 6.28
CA LYS A 197 15.01 -3.50 7.48
C LYS A 197 13.83 -3.58 8.45
N PHE A 198 13.11 -2.49 8.65
CA PHE A 198 11.87 -2.49 9.43
C PHE A 198 10.85 -3.48 8.87
N LEU A 199 10.49 -3.39 7.59
CA LEU A 199 9.52 -4.29 6.95
C LEU A 199 9.97 -5.76 7.02
N GLN A 200 11.27 -6.03 6.84
CA GLN A 200 11.83 -7.37 6.98
C GLN A 200 11.64 -7.94 8.40
N ASN A 201 11.87 -7.13 9.44
CA ASN A 201 11.69 -7.53 10.83
C ASN A 201 10.20 -7.65 11.19
N TRP A 202 9.40 -6.69 10.75
CA TRP A 202 7.95 -6.63 10.93
C TRP A 202 7.25 -7.84 10.32
N GLY A 203 7.64 -8.27 9.11
CA GLY A 203 7.05 -9.44 8.46
C GLY A 203 7.30 -10.76 9.20
N GLN A 204 8.35 -10.81 10.03
CA GLN A 204 8.72 -11.98 10.82
C GLN A 204 8.15 -11.96 12.25
N ASP A 205 7.74 -10.80 12.74
CA ASP A 205 7.16 -10.61 14.07
C ASP A 205 5.64 -10.54 14.01
N TRP A 206 5.00 -11.61 14.46
CA TRP A 206 3.54 -11.75 14.50
C TRP A 206 2.96 -11.52 15.90
N THR A 207 3.72 -10.95 16.84
CA THR A 207 3.23 -10.66 18.20
C THR A 207 1.91 -9.89 18.14
N GLY A 208 0.86 -10.45 18.72
CA GLY A 208 -0.49 -9.85 18.73
C GLY A 208 -1.22 -9.82 17.36
N ALA A 209 -0.60 -10.31 16.28
CA ALA A 209 -1.11 -10.20 14.92
C ALA A 209 -1.67 -11.53 14.40
N GLN A 210 -2.82 -11.47 13.73
CA GLN A 210 -3.39 -12.55 12.94
C GLN A 210 -3.36 -12.22 11.45
N MET A 211 -3.48 -10.95 11.07
CA MET A 211 -3.34 -10.47 9.69
C MET A 211 -2.43 -9.25 9.65
N LYS A 212 -1.91 -8.91 8.48
CA LYS A 212 -0.97 -7.79 8.29
C LYS A 212 -1.38 -6.91 7.12
N CYS A 213 -1.10 -5.62 7.26
CA CYS A 213 -1.38 -4.60 6.26
C CYS A 213 -0.25 -3.57 6.22
N VAL A 214 0.07 -3.03 5.06
CA VAL A 214 0.96 -1.89 4.89
C VAL A 214 0.14 -0.65 4.59
N LEU A 215 0.47 0.46 5.22
CA LEU A 215 -0.10 1.79 5.03
C LEU A 215 1.02 2.71 4.52
N SER A 216 0.82 3.36 3.39
CA SER A 216 1.77 4.33 2.83
C SER A 216 1.07 5.41 2.02
N GLN A 217 1.81 6.40 1.55
CA GLN A 217 1.25 7.53 0.83
C GLN A 217 0.79 7.15 -0.58
N THR A 218 1.67 6.56 -1.40
CA THR A 218 1.39 6.34 -2.82
C THR A 218 1.54 4.88 -3.28
N ALA A 219 0.93 4.58 -4.42
CA ALA A 219 0.84 3.24 -5.00
C ALA A 219 2.19 2.76 -5.55
N PHE A 220 2.53 1.48 -5.33
CA PHE A 220 3.72 0.83 -5.90
C PHE A 220 3.58 0.47 -7.40
N CYS A 221 2.90 1.30 -8.18
CA CYS A 221 2.74 1.19 -9.63
C CYS A 221 2.27 2.51 -10.25
N GLY A 222 2.49 2.66 -11.55
CA GLY A 222 1.91 3.72 -12.36
C GLY A 222 0.53 3.34 -12.92
N ALA A 223 -0.45 3.10 -12.04
CA ALA A 223 -1.82 2.78 -12.46
C ALA A 223 -2.59 3.99 -13.04
N VAL A 224 -2.02 5.20 -12.93
CA VAL A 224 -2.55 6.40 -13.57
C VAL A 224 -1.59 6.85 -14.66
N HIS A 225 -2.11 6.99 -15.87
CA HIS A 225 -1.33 7.44 -17.04
C HIS A 225 -2.07 8.52 -17.85
N MET A 226 -3.11 9.14 -17.28
CA MET A 226 -3.77 10.32 -17.83
C MET A 226 -4.02 11.31 -16.72
N HIS A 227 -3.60 12.56 -16.93
CA HIS A 227 -3.54 13.57 -15.88
C HIS A 227 -4.08 14.92 -16.37
N GLY A 228 -4.90 15.59 -15.56
CA GLY A 228 -5.46 16.93 -15.81
C GLY A 228 -6.63 16.93 -16.80
N GLY A 229 -6.54 16.13 -17.86
CA GLY A 229 -7.62 15.91 -18.82
C GLY A 229 -7.69 14.46 -19.27
N ARG A 230 -8.90 13.99 -19.62
CA ARG A 230 -9.16 12.60 -20.01
C ARG A 230 -8.29 12.11 -21.18
N ASN A 231 -7.90 13.00 -22.10
CA ASN A 231 -7.08 12.65 -23.26
C ASN A 231 -5.60 13.05 -23.10
N SER A 232 -5.21 13.57 -21.93
CA SER A 232 -3.86 14.05 -21.63
C SER A 232 -3.02 12.90 -21.08
N ARG A 233 -2.58 12.02 -21.98
CA ARG A 233 -1.79 10.84 -21.62
C ARG A 233 -0.37 11.21 -21.20
N LEU A 234 0.00 10.77 -20.00
CA LEU A 234 1.34 10.77 -19.45
C LEU A 234 1.79 9.30 -19.39
N LEU A 235 2.79 8.92 -20.18
CA LEU A 235 3.16 7.52 -20.30
C LEU A 235 3.66 6.96 -18.98
N ALA A 236 4.54 7.68 -18.29
CA ALA A 236 4.90 7.37 -16.91
C ALA A 236 5.05 8.64 -16.07
N ASP A 237 4.47 8.56 -14.88
CA ASP A 237 4.65 9.52 -13.78
C ASP A 237 5.61 8.88 -12.78
N LEU A 238 6.81 9.44 -12.63
CA LEU A 238 7.81 8.89 -11.71
C LEU A 238 7.41 9.09 -10.25
N ASP A 239 6.41 9.95 -9.98
CA ASP A 239 5.98 10.31 -8.64
C ASP A 239 5.28 9.18 -7.90
N CYS A 240 4.64 8.27 -8.63
CA CYS A 240 4.16 7.02 -8.05
C CYS A 240 5.34 6.16 -7.55
N ASN A 241 5.08 5.24 -6.63
CA ASN A 241 6.09 4.27 -6.18
C ASN A 241 6.30 3.11 -7.16
N GLY A 242 5.87 3.25 -8.42
CA GLY A 242 6.28 2.36 -9.51
C GLY A 242 7.73 2.53 -9.91
N TRP A 243 8.34 3.68 -9.58
CA TRP A 243 9.74 4.01 -9.82
C TRP A 243 10.43 4.43 -8.51
N PRO A 244 11.70 4.08 -8.28
CA PRO A 244 12.55 3.23 -9.12
C PRO A 244 12.16 1.75 -9.06
N GLN A 245 12.25 1.01 -10.18
CA GLN A 245 11.65 -0.32 -10.32
C GLN A 245 12.32 -1.38 -9.41
N THR A 246 13.64 -1.38 -9.31
CA THR A 246 14.37 -2.32 -8.43
C THR A 246 13.98 -2.17 -6.95
N PRO A 247 14.07 -0.98 -6.31
CA PRO A 247 13.64 -0.82 -4.92
C PRO A 247 12.13 -0.97 -4.73
N ARG A 248 11.30 -0.66 -5.73
CA ARG A 248 9.87 -1.01 -5.73
C ARG A 248 9.65 -2.52 -5.60
N ASN A 249 10.35 -3.33 -6.41
CA ASN A 249 10.23 -4.78 -6.36
C ASN A 249 10.64 -5.33 -5.00
N LYS A 250 11.74 -4.80 -4.42
CA LYS A 250 12.18 -5.16 -3.08
C LYS A 250 11.12 -4.86 -2.01
N ALA A 251 10.46 -3.70 -2.07
CA ALA A 251 9.37 -3.36 -1.17
C ALA A 251 8.23 -4.38 -1.27
N LEU A 252 7.78 -4.71 -2.48
CA LEU A 252 6.71 -5.69 -2.68
C LEU A 252 7.09 -7.11 -2.28
N GLU A 253 8.35 -7.52 -2.43
CA GLU A 253 8.83 -8.80 -1.92
C GLU A 253 8.72 -8.88 -0.39
N LEU A 254 9.07 -7.81 0.32
CA LEU A 254 8.94 -7.74 1.78
C LEU A 254 7.47 -7.80 2.22
N ILE A 255 6.57 -7.10 1.51
CA ILE A 255 5.12 -7.13 1.76
C ILE A 255 4.56 -8.54 1.48
N ARG A 256 4.95 -9.15 0.36
CA ARG A 256 4.57 -10.52 -0.02
C ARG A 256 5.02 -11.53 1.04
N LYS A 257 6.23 -11.42 1.59
CA LYS A 257 6.74 -12.34 2.62
C LYS A 257 5.89 -12.38 3.89
N ALA A 258 5.08 -11.35 4.15
CA ALA A 258 4.15 -11.26 5.27
C ALA A 258 2.69 -11.64 4.91
N TRP A 259 2.41 -11.96 3.63
CA TRP A 259 1.07 -12.09 3.06
C TRP A 259 0.17 -10.88 3.35
N ALA A 260 0.77 -9.70 3.39
CA ALA A 260 0.09 -8.44 3.68
C ALA A 260 -0.53 -7.84 2.41
N VAL A 261 -1.62 -7.09 2.61
CA VAL A 261 -2.15 -6.15 1.60
C VAL A 261 -1.55 -4.76 1.81
N HIS A 262 -1.71 -3.86 0.83
CA HIS A 262 -1.25 -2.47 0.90
C HIS A 262 -2.42 -1.50 0.69
N LEU A 263 -2.55 -0.50 1.56
CA LEU A 263 -3.50 0.61 1.43
C LEU A 263 -2.72 1.92 1.24
N CYS A 264 -3.15 2.74 0.28
CA CYS A 264 -2.52 4.02 -0.05
C CYS A 264 -3.51 5.03 -0.68
N GLY A 265 -3.00 6.23 -0.96
CA GLY A 265 -3.69 7.37 -1.55
C GLY A 265 -2.94 7.98 -2.76
N ASP A 266 -2.77 9.31 -2.77
CA ASP A 266 -2.03 10.15 -3.74
C ASP A 266 -2.57 10.18 -5.19
N GLN A 267 -2.98 9.05 -5.74
CA GLN A 267 -3.21 8.94 -7.19
C GLN A 267 -4.55 9.52 -7.67
N HIS A 268 -5.39 10.11 -6.80
CA HIS A 268 -6.72 10.67 -7.13
C HIS A 268 -7.63 9.80 -8.03
N LEU A 269 -7.34 8.51 -8.12
CA LEU A 269 -8.07 7.52 -8.88
C LEU A 269 -8.08 6.26 -8.02
N ALA A 270 -9.28 5.83 -7.63
CA ALA A 270 -9.38 4.58 -6.91
C ALA A 270 -9.00 3.43 -7.83
N VAL A 271 -8.06 2.59 -7.40
CA VAL A 271 -7.69 1.36 -8.09
C VAL A 271 -7.46 0.23 -7.11
N THR A 272 -7.85 -0.98 -7.48
CA THR A 272 -7.37 -2.21 -6.85
C THR A 272 -6.52 -2.94 -7.86
N VAL A 273 -5.27 -3.21 -7.51
CA VAL A 273 -4.33 -3.93 -8.38
C VAL A 273 -3.75 -5.12 -7.66
N LYS A 274 -3.49 -6.17 -8.44
CA LYS A 274 -2.59 -7.24 -8.03
C LYS A 274 -1.23 -6.97 -8.64
N HIS A 275 -0.21 -6.82 -7.80
CA HIS A 275 1.13 -6.56 -8.30
C HIS A 275 1.78 -7.83 -8.86
N GLY A 276 2.57 -7.66 -9.92
CA GLY A 276 3.60 -8.60 -10.33
C GLY A 276 5.00 -8.07 -10.01
N ILE A 277 5.89 -8.97 -9.61
CA ILE A 277 7.30 -8.78 -9.31
C ILE A 277 8.11 -9.49 -10.39
N LYS A 278 8.04 -10.83 -10.45
CA LYS A 278 8.64 -11.61 -11.53
C LYS A 278 7.62 -11.88 -12.64
N ASP A 279 6.48 -12.44 -12.26
CA ASP A 279 5.37 -12.77 -13.15
C ASP A 279 4.13 -11.92 -12.81
N PHE A 280 3.12 -11.89 -13.69
CA PHE A 280 1.83 -11.29 -13.35
C PHE A 280 1.20 -12.03 -12.18
N GLY A 281 0.61 -11.29 -11.23
CA GLY A 281 -0.12 -11.89 -10.12
C GLY A 281 0.72 -12.41 -8.94
N ASP A 282 2.05 -12.39 -9.00
CA ASP A 282 2.92 -13.06 -8.01
C ASP A 282 3.30 -12.22 -6.77
N GLY A 283 2.91 -10.94 -6.73
CA GLY A 283 3.11 -9.98 -5.63
C GLY A 283 1.83 -9.76 -4.81
N PRO A 284 1.78 -8.78 -3.89
CA PRO A 284 0.61 -8.52 -3.03
C PRO A 284 -0.52 -7.75 -3.76
N TYR A 285 -1.71 -7.75 -3.16
CA TYR A 285 -2.79 -6.83 -3.57
C TYR A 285 -2.58 -5.45 -2.93
N SER A 286 -2.90 -4.40 -3.66
CA SER A 286 -2.99 -3.05 -3.13
C SER A 286 -4.33 -2.38 -3.49
N PHE A 287 -4.78 -1.49 -2.61
CA PHE A 287 -5.94 -0.65 -2.81
C PHE A 287 -5.56 0.82 -2.60
N THR A 288 -5.58 1.56 -3.69
CA THR A 288 -5.44 3.02 -3.68
C THR A 288 -6.84 3.60 -3.56
N GLY A 289 -7.08 4.35 -2.48
CA GLY A 289 -8.37 5.00 -2.26
C GLY A 289 -8.61 6.13 -3.28
N PRO A 290 -9.88 6.49 -3.56
CA PRO A 290 -10.16 7.73 -4.27
C PRO A 290 -9.74 8.93 -3.41
N ALA A 291 -9.55 10.08 -4.05
CA ALA A 291 -9.42 11.32 -3.31
C ALA A 291 -10.73 11.62 -2.56
N LEU A 292 -10.65 12.07 -1.31
CA LEU A 292 -11.78 12.53 -0.51
C LEU A 292 -12.56 13.63 -1.22
N VAL A 293 -11.83 14.53 -1.88
CA VAL A 293 -12.37 15.60 -2.71
C VAL A 293 -11.48 15.80 -3.93
N ASN A 294 -11.97 15.44 -5.11
CA ASN A 294 -11.18 15.45 -6.33
C ASN A 294 -11.45 16.67 -7.23
N THR A 295 -10.90 17.83 -6.86
CA THR A 295 -11.06 19.07 -7.66
C THR A 295 -9.75 19.62 -8.22
N ILE A 296 -8.63 18.97 -7.93
CA ILE A 296 -7.30 19.44 -8.30
C ILE A 296 -6.79 18.63 -9.50
N TYR A 297 -6.83 17.30 -9.40
CA TYR A 297 -6.23 16.39 -10.38
C TYR A 297 -7.21 15.31 -10.83
N GLY A 298 -7.95 15.59 -11.90
CA GLY A 298 -8.64 14.53 -12.64
C GLY A 298 -7.62 13.53 -13.20
N ARG A 299 -7.79 12.26 -12.88
CA ARG A 299 -6.92 11.15 -13.29
C ARG A 299 -7.78 10.00 -13.80
N TRP A 300 -7.29 9.28 -14.81
CA TRP A 300 -8.03 8.20 -15.48
C TRP A 300 -7.14 6.99 -15.76
N TRP A 301 -7.79 5.82 -15.83
CA TRP A 301 -7.24 4.58 -16.34
C TRP A 301 -8.00 4.15 -17.61
N HIS A 302 -7.27 3.99 -18.72
CA HIS A 302 -7.71 3.19 -19.86
C HIS A 302 -6.52 2.83 -20.76
N PRO A 303 -6.36 1.57 -21.18
CA PRO A 303 -5.27 1.15 -22.05
C PRO A 303 -5.36 1.85 -23.42
N LEU A 304 -4.25 1.88 -24.14
CA LEU A 304 -4.13 2.57 -25.43
C LEU A 304 -5.08 2.03 -26.49
N ASP A 305 -5.30 0.72 -26.50
CA ASP A 305 -6.20 0.05 -27.44
C ASP A 305 -7.64 -0.08 -26.91
N GLU A 306 -7.89 0.44 -25.70
CA GLU A 306 -9.17 0.40 -24.99
C GLU A 306 -9.76 -1.01 -24.84
N LYS A 307 -8.89 -2.04 -24.74
CA LYS A 307 -9.30 -3.43 -24.53
C LYS A 307 -8.98 -3.94 -23.14
N ALA A 308 -9.65 -5.01 -22.75
CA ALA A 308 -9.25 -5.78 -21.58
C ALA A 308 -7.85 -6.37 -21.79
N GLY A 309 -7.08 -6.45 -20.71
CA GLY A 309 -5.80 -7.16 -20.71
C GLY A 309 -6.04 -8.67 -20.69
N PRO A 310 -4.99 -9.50 -20.87
CA PRO A 310 -5.07 -10.93 -20.58
C PRO A 310 -5.60 -11.19 -19.15
N ASN A 311 -6.26 -12.33 -18.95
CA ASN A 311 -6.83 -12.70 -17.65
C ASN A 311 -7.73 -11.62 -17.00
N PRO A 312 -8.72 -11.05 -17.74
CA PRO A 312 -9.57 -10.02 -17.18
C PRO A 312 -10.42 -10.55 -16.03
N VAL A 313 -10.86 -9.66 -15.14
CA VAL A 313 -11.73 -10.03 -14.02
C VAL A 313 -13.05 -10.54 -14.59
N LYS A 314 -13.31 -11.84 -14.38
CA LYS A 314 -14.47 -12.53 -14.94
C LYS A 314 -15.77 -11.86 -14.47
N GLY A 315 -16.61 -11.45 -15.43
CA GLY A 315 -17.90 -10.82 -15.15
C GLY A 315 -17.81 -9.39 -14.62
N SER A 316 -16.64 -8.76 -14.66
CA SER A 316 -16.49 -7.36 -14.26
C SER A 316 -17.30 -6.43 -15.17
N PRO A 317 -18.00 -5.42 -14.62
CA PRO A 317 -18.63 -4.37 -15.42
C PRO A 317 -17.60 -3.42 -16.06
N LEU A 318 -16.33 -3.50 -15.65
CA LEU A 318 -15.26 -2.63 -16.10
C LEU A 318 -14.55 -3.25 -17.33
N PRO A 319 -14.49 -2.54 -18.47
CA PRO A 319 -13.95 -3.09 -19.73
C PRO A 319 -12.43 -3.28 -19.75
N TRP A 320 -11.69 -2.69 -18.82
CA TRP A 320 -10.23 -2.58 -18.87
C TRP A 320 -9.54 -3.22 -17.67
N THR A 321 -10.06 -4.39 -17.26
CA THR A 321 -9.42 -5.24 -16.25
C THR A 321 -8.49 -6.26 -16.91
N GLY A 322 -7.62 -6.89 -16.12
CA GLY A 322 -6.65 -7.89 -16.58
C GLY A 322 -5.20 -7.42 -16.44
N ASP A 323 -4.29 -8.12 -17.10
CA ASP A 323 -2.85 -7.96 -17.00
C ASP A 323 -2.32 -6.85 -17.94
N PHE A 324 -1.55 -5.92 -17.39
CA PHE A 324 -0.96 -4.80 -18.11
C PHE A 324 0.46 -4.50 -17.62
N LEU A 325 1.28 -3.96 -18.52
CA LEU A 325 2.48 -3.24 -18.13
C LEU A 325 2.09 -1.78 -17.90
N ASP A 326 2.45 -1.22 -16.74
CA ASP A 326 2.42 0.23 -16.57
C ASP A 326 3.51 0.90 -17.43
N GLY A 327 3.51 2.23 -17.49
CA GLY A 327 4.51 2.98 -18.27
C GLY A 327 5.95 2.61 -17.91
N LEU A 328 6.19 2.22 -16.65
CA LEU A 328 7.50 1.89 -16.09
C LEU A 328 7.91 0.43 -16.34
N GLY A 329 7.09 -0.32 -17.07
CA GLY A 329 7.31 -1.74 -17.35
C GLY A 329 6.98 -2.67 -16.18
N ASN A 330 6.34 -2.17 -15.13
CA ASN A 330 5.91 -3.00 -14.01
C ASN A 330 4.68 -3.82 -14.41
N LYS A 331 4.64 -5.06 -13.96
CA LYS A 331 3.49 -5.94 -14.14
C LYS A 331 2.40 -5.58 -13.13
N ILE A 332 1.21 -5.27 -13.62
CA ILE A 332 0.01 -5.07 -12.82
C ILE A 332 -1.15 -5.91 -13.39
N SER A 333 -1.94 -6.52 -12.53
CA SER A 333 -3.28 -7.01 -12.91
C SER A 333 -4.30 -6.03 -12.34
N MET A 334 -4.97 -5.29 -13.22
CA MET A 334 -5.98 -4.32 -12.87
C MET A 334 -7.27 -5.04 -12.48
N MET A 335 -7.67 -4.92 -11.20
CA MET A 335 -8.86 -5.58 -10.68
C MET A 335 -10.09 -4.69 -10.79
N ALA A 336 -9.96 -3.41 -10.41
CA ALA A 336 -10.98 -2.39 -10.59
C ALA A 336 -10.37 -0.98 -10.58
N TYR A 337 -11.09 -0.02 -11.17
CA TYR A 337 -10.73 1.39 -11.24
C TYR A 337 -12.01 2.26 -11.25
N ALA A 338 -11.93 3.51 -10.78
CA ALA A 338 -13.08 4.43 -10.72
C ALA A 338 -12.82 5.74 -11.50
N ASN A 339 -12.93 5.69 -12.82
CA ASN A 339 -12.75 6.87 -13.67
C ASN A 339 -13.83 7.93 -13.42
N PRO A 340 -13.48 9.23 -13.37
CA PRO A 340 -14.48 10.30 -13.36
C PRO A 340 -15.19 10.41 -14.70
N GLU A 341 -16.51 10.58 -14.66
CA GLU A 341 -17.33 10.85 -15.85
C GLU A 341 -17.17 12.30 -16.31
N ASP A 342 -17.24 13.23 -15.36
CA ASP A 342 -17.15 14.66 -15.58
C ASP A 342 -16.54 15.33 -14.34
N ILE A 343 -15.34 15.89 -14.50
CA ILE A 343 -14.61 16.55 -13.40
C ILE A 343 -15.19 17.93 -13.03
N THR A 344 -16.02 18.52 -13.89
CA THR A 344 -16.66 19.82 -13.64
C THR A 344 -17.87 19.68 -12.73
N ASP A 345 -18.60 18.57 -12.83
CA ASP A 345 -19.74 18.21 -11.97
C ASP A 345 -19.25 17.55 -10.67
N GLU A 346 -19.58 18.17 -9.53
CA GLU A 346 -19.16 17.68 -8.20
C GLU A 346 -19.57 16.22 -7.95
N LYS A 347 -20.72 15.78 -8.48
CA LYS A 347 -21.23 14.42 -8.25
C LYS A 347 -20.56 13.36 -9.14
N LYS A 348 -19.71 13.76 -10.09
CA LYS A 348 -19.15 12.89 -11.14
C LYS A 348 -17.61 12.90 -11.19
N ARG A 349 -16.97 13.46 -10.17
CA ARG A 349 -15.50 13.54 -10.00
C ARG A 349 -14.84 12.25 -9.53
N SER A 350 -15.63 11.22 -9.25
CA SER A 350 -15.17 9.96 -8.66
C SER A 350 -14.36 10.16 -7.38
N ASP A 351 -14.72 11.19 -6.59
CA ASP A 351 -14.24 11.40 -5.23
C ASP A 351 -15.03 10.54 -4.22
N GLY A 352 -14.45 10.32 -3.05
CA GLY A 352 -15.05 9.45 -2.04
C GLY A 352 -14.02 8.87 -1.08
N TYR A 353 -14.21 7.61 -0.68
CA TYR A 353 -13.30 6.93 0.24
C TYR A 353 -13.34 5.41 0.06
N GLY A 354 -12.33 4.73 0.60
CA GLY A 354 -12.25 3.27 0.64
C GLY A 354 -12.56 2.68 2.00
N ILE A 355 -13.01 1.42 2.02
CA ILE A 355 -13.04 0.58 3.23
C ILE A 355 -12.27 -0.72 2.95
N ALA A 356 -11.48 -1.18 3.92
CA ALA A 356 -10.88 -2.50 3.93
C ALA A 356 -11.35 -3.28 5.16
N ARG A 357 -12.03 -4.40 4.94
CA ARG A 357 -12.52 -5.31 6.00
C ARG A 357 -11.62 -6.51 6.13
N PHE A 358 -11.04 -6.70 7.31
CA PHE A 358 -10.14 -7.81 7.62
C PHE A 358 -10.87 -8.85 8.44
N ASN A 359 -11.38 -9.91 7.79
CA ASN A 359 -12.03 -11.02 8.47
C ASN A 359 -10.99 -12.05 8.92
N LYS A 360 -10.71 -12.09 10.22
CA LYS A 360 -9.68 -12.97 10.80
C LYS A 360 -10.09 -14.44 10.79
N LYS A 361 -11.39 -14.72 10.86
CA LYS A 361 -11.93 -16.09 10.87
C LYS A 361 -11.83 -16.75 9.50
N SER A 362 -12.17 -16.05 8.43
CA SER A 362 -12.04 -16.58 7.06
C SER A 362 -10.70 -16.27 6.41
N ARG A 363 -9.83 -15.47 7.05
CA ARG A 363 -8.57 -14.96 6.49
C ARG A 363 -8.78 -14.30 5.13
N THR A 364 -9.80 -13.45 5.04
CA THR A 364 -10.13 -12.72 3.82
C THR A 364 -10.15 -11.21 4.07
N ILE A 365 -9.72 -10.46 3.07
CA ILE A 365 -9.79 -9.00 3.04
C ILE A 365 -10.81 -8.61 1.99
N THR A 366 -11.75 -7.72 2.33
CA THR A 366 -12.70 -7.13 1.38
C THR A 366 -12.39 -5.66 1.20
N PHE A 367 -12.10 -5.23 -0.03
CA PHE A 367 -11.98 -3.82 -0.39
C PHE A 367 -13.32 -3.30 -0.90
N GLU A 368 -13.73 -2.14 -0.43
CA GLU A 368 -14.92 -1.42 -0.85
C GLU A 368 -14.54 0.00 -1.26
N CYS A 369 -15.21 0.56 -2.27
CA CYS A 369 -14.92 1.88 -2.80
C CYS A 369 -16.21 2.69 -2.96
N TRP A 370 -16.37 3.74 -2.17
CA TRP A 370 -17.63 4.46 -2.01
C TRP A 370 -17.54 5.86 -2.60
N PRO A 371 -18.41 6.23 -3.56
CA PRO A 371 -18.54 7.60 -4.02
C PRO A 371 -18.92 8.54 -2.88
N ARG A 372 -18.42 9.78 -2.89
CA ARG A 372 -18.70 10.80 -1.86
C ARG A 372 -20.19 10.98 -1.58
N PHE A 373 -21.02 11.00 -2.63
CA PHE A 373 -22.47 11.23 -2.54
C PHE A 373 -23.30 9.94 -2.53
N SER A 374 -22.68 8.79 -2.27
CA SER A 374 -23.39 7.52 -2.16
C SER A 374 -24.19 7.43 -0.85
N ASP A 375 -25.19 6.55 -0.83
CA ASP A 375 -25.90 6.15 0.38
C ASP A 375 -25.55 4.70 0.72
N VAL A 376 -24.74 4.49 1.76
CA VAL A 376 -24.25 3.16 2.15
C VAL A 376 -25.36 2.20 2.57
N ARG A 377 -26.55 2.70 2.92
CA ARG A 377 -27.73 1.88 3.26
C ARG A 377 -28.27 1.12 2.06
N MET A 378 -27.90 1.54 0.85
CA MET A 378 -28.27 0.86 -0.39
C MET A 378 -27.42 -0.40 -0.64
N GLY A 379 -26.42 -0.69 0.20
CA GLY A 379 -25.55 -1.85 0.08
C GLY A 379 -24.56 -1.75 -1.09
N ASP A 380 -24.03 -2.89 -1.51
CA ASP A 380 -22.92 -2.97 -2.48
C ASP A 380 -23.17 -2.26 -3.81
N LYS A 381 -24.42 -2.14 -4.25
CA LYS A 381 -24.78 -1.44 -5.50
C LYS A 381 -24.51 0.08 -5.48
N ALA A 382 -24.25 0.66 -4.30
CA ALA A 382 -23.93 2.07 -4.16
C ALA A 382 -22.41 2.35 -4.21
N GLN A 383 -21.58 1.30 -4.27
CA GLN A 383 -20.14 1.42 -4.51
C GLN A 383 -19.85 1.78 -5.97
N PHE A 384 -18.61 2.20 -6.25
CA PHE A 384 -18.14 2.27 -7.63
C PHE A 384 -18.18 0.89 -8.30
N PRO A 385 -18.47 0.80 -9.61
CA PRO A 385 -18.48 -0.46 -10.33
C PRO A 385 -17.17 -1.24 -10.16
N GLY A 386 -17.27 -2.56 -9.96
CA GLY A 386 -16.12 -3.45 -9.76
C GLY A 386 -15.79 -3.76 -8.30
N TRP A 387 -16.34 -2.99 -7.34
CA TRP A 387 -16.30 -3.28 -5.91
C TRP A 387 -17.66 -3.79 -5.39
N PRO A 388 -17.70 -4.54 -4.28
CA PRO A 388 -16.57 -4.94 -3.42
C PRO A 388 -15.68 -6.05 -4.02
N ILE A 389 -14.40 -6.05 -3.66
CA ILE A 389 -13.42 -7.07 -4.07
C ILE A 389 -12.97 -7.85 -2.84
N LYS A 390 -13.18 -9.17 -2.87
CA LYS A 390 -12.75 -10.07 -1.80
C LYS A 390 -11.51 -10.86 -2.19
N VAL A 391 -10.46 -10.80 -1.37
CA VAL A 391 -9.20 -11.52 -1.58
C VAL A 391 -8.88 -12.42 -0.38
N ALA A 392 -8.35 -13.60 -0.62
CA ALA A 392 -7.78 -14.43 0.42
C ALA A 392 -6.44 -13.85 0.88
N MET A 393 -6.14 -13.94 2.18
CA MET A 393 -4.89 -13.41 2.73
C MET A 393 -3.66 -14.04 2.08
N ASP A 394 -3.66 -15.36 1.91
CA ASP A 394 -2.53 -16.09 1.33
C ASP A 394 -2.41 -15.85 -0.18
N ALA A 395 -3.44 -15.34 -0.85
CA ALA A 395 -3.35 -14.92 -2.24
C ALA A 395 -2.39 -13.73 -2.43
N ASN A 396 -1.95 -13.04 -1.36
CA ASN A 396 -0.89 -12.02 -1.41
C ASN A 396 0.50 -12.57 -1.80
N ASP A 397 0.66 -13.88 -1.85
CA ASP A 397 1.79 -14.56 -2.49
C ASP A 397 1.27 -15.47 -3.59
N GLY A 398 1.10 -14.89 -4.78
CA GLY A 398 0.53 -15.57 -5.95
C GLY A 398 1.54 -16.37 -6.77
N ARG A 399 2.76 -16.60 -6.24
CA ARG A 399 3.75 -17.43 -6.92
C ARG A 399 3.19 -18.83 -7.14
N LYS A 400 3.52 -19.42 -8.30
CA LYS A 400 3.11 -20.80 -8.64
C LYS A 400 3.76 -21.80 -7.67
N VAL A 401 2.93 -22.56 -6.96
CA VAL A 401 3.40 -23.62 -6.06
C VAL A 401 3.97 -24.78 -6.87
N VAL A 402 5.18 -25.21 -6.51
CA VAL A 402 5.86 -26.38 -7.10
C VAL A 402 5.68 -27.61 -6.22
N GLY A 403 5.60 -27.43 -4.91
CA GLY A 403 5.33 -28.50 -3.96
C GLY A 403 5.07 -27.99 -2.56
N TYR A 404 4.93 -28.93 -1.64
CA TYR A 404 4.64 -28.70 -0.24
C TYR A 404 5.66 -29.41 0.65
N LEU A 405 5.90 -28.85 1.82
CA LEU A 405 6.68 -29.46 2.89
C LEU A 405 5.73 -30.20 3.87
N PRO A 406 6.24 -31.02 4.82
CA PRO A 406 5.41 -31.67 5.82
C PRO A 406 4.45 -30.68 6.52
N GLU A 407 3.20 -31.09 6.70
CA GLU A 407 2.22 -30.26 7.41
C GLU A 407 2.69 -30.05 8.85
N ILE A 408 2.77 -28.80 9.26
CA ILE A 408 3.09 -28.42 10.63
C ILE A 408 1.81 -28.49 11.43
N VAL A 409 1.79 -29.32 12.46
CA VAL A 409 0.65 -29.46 13.39
C VAL A 409 1.12 -29.03 14.77
N PHE A 410 0.62 -27.90 15.24
CA PHE A 410 0.87 -27.41 16.59
C PHE A 410 0.02 -28.21 17.58
N GLU A 411 0.66 -28.73 18.63
CA GLU A 411 -0.04 -29.42 19.72
C GLU A 411 -1.06 -28.48 20.37
N GLU A 412 -2.12 -29.06 20.94
CA GLU A 412 -3.22 -28.32 21.59
C GLU A 412 -3.99 -27.35 20.67
N GLY A 413 -3.74 -27.39 19.35
CA GLY A 413 -4.46 -26.57 18.37
C GLY A 413 -4.04 -25.09 18.37
N VAL A 414 -2.89 -24.76 18.96
CA VAL A 414 -2.44 -23.37 19.11
C VAL A 414 -1.98 -22.76 17.77
N ASN A 415 -2.31 -21.50 17.52
CA ASN A 415 -1.91 -20.82 16.28
C ASN A 415 -0.49 -20.26 16.40
N GLY A 416 0.52 -21.06 16.06
CA GLY A 416 1.91 -20.63 15.99
C GLY A 416 2.28 -19.88 14.70
N VAL A 417 3.54 -19.48 14.62
CA VAL A 417 4.16 -18.85 13.45
C VAL A 417 5.03 -19.87 12.72
N VAL A 418 4.98 -19.85 11.39
CA VAL A 418 5.78 -20.69 10.50
C VAL A 418 6.56 -19.79 9.54
N GLN A 419 7.87 -19.99 9.47
CA GLN A 419 8.77 -19.38 8.48
C GLN A 419 9.34 -20.47 7.59
N VAL A 420 9.36 -20.23 6.28
CA VAL A 420 10.01 -21.11 5.30
C VAL A 420 11.22 -20.39 4.70
N VAL A 421 12.36 -21.07 4.70
CA VAL A 421 13.64 -20.55 4.20
C VAL A 421 14.17 -21.50 3.13
N GLU A 422 14.55 -20.97 1.97
CA GLU A 422 15.31 -21.72 0.96
C GLU A 422 16.77 -21.83 1.41
N GLU A 423 17.28 -23.07 1.57
CA GLU A 423 18.60 -23.29 2.17
C GLU A 423 19.75 -22.84 1.28
N LYS A 424 19.58 -22.93 -0.05
CA LYS A 424 20.61 -22.56 -1.02
C LYS A 424 20.98 -21.08 -0.95
N THR A 425 20.00 -20.20 -0.80
CA THR A 425 20.17 -18.75 -0.83
C THR A 425 20.08 -18.12 0.56
N GLY A 426 19.52 -18.83 1.54
CA GLY A 426 19.14 -18.28 2.82
C GLY A 426 17.91 -17.37 2.74
N GLU A 427 17.21 -17.34 1.61
CA GLU A 427 16.05 -16.47 1.43
C GLU A 427 14.87 -16.96 2.28
N VAL A 428 14.36 -16.07 3.14
CA VAL A 428 13.04 -16.26 3.75
C VAL A 428 11.97 -16.10 2.67
N LEU A 429 11.25 -17.17 2.36
CA LEU A 429 10.17 -17.17 1.37
C LEU A 429 8.93 -16.45 1.89
N TYR A 430 8.58 -16.68 3.16
CA TYR A 430 7.51 -16.01 3.90
C TYR A 430 7.59 -16.37 5.40
N THR A 431 6.91 -15.59 6.24
CA THR A 431 6.64 -15.91 7.66
C THR A 431 5.20 -15.56 7.98
N VAL A 432 4.43 -16.53 8.50
CA VAL A 432 2.97 -16.39 8.67
C VAL A 432 2.46 -17.06 9.94
N ARG A 433 1.41 -16.50 10.53
CA ARG A 433 0.68 -17.14 11.64
C ARG A 433 -0.36 -18.13 11.11
N THR A 434 -0.35 -19.35 11.64
CA THR A 434 -1.28 -20.41 11.28
C THR A 434 -2.71 -20.13 11.74
N GLN A 435 -3.64 -20.94 11.26
CA GLN A 435 -5.03 -20.92 11.69
C GLN A 435 -5.53 -22.34 11.91
N GLY A 436 -6.19 -22.58 13.05
CA GLY A 436 -6.67 -23.91 13.43
C GLY A 436 -5.54 -24.85 13.85
N GLY A 437 -4.40 -24.33 14.31
CA GLY A 437 -3.29 -25.12 14.84
C GLY A 437 -2.51 -25.93 13.80
N LYS A 438 -2.72 -25.72 12.50
CA LYS A 438 -2.01 -26.44 11.46
C LYS A 438 -1.71 -25.57 10.24
N PHE A 439 -0.70 -25.97 9.47
CA PHE A 439 -0.29 -25.26 8.27
C PHE A 439 0.51 -26.15 7.33
N SER A 440 0.18 -26.12 6.05
CA SER A 440 0.90 -26.85 4.99
C SER A 440 1.85 -25.88 4.28
N PRO A 441 3.15 -25.89 4.59
CA PRO A 441 4.08 -24.95 3.97
C PRO A 441 4.22 -25.26 2.49
N ARG A 442 3.98 -24.26 1.64
CA ARG A 442 4.18 -24.31 0.20
C ARG A 442 5.54 -23.76 -0.20
N VAL A 443 6.11 -24.29 -1.27
CA VAL A 443 7.37 -23.85 -1.88
C VAL A 443 7.23 -23.68 -3.39
N TYR A 444 8.12 -22.87 -3.98
CA TYR A 444 7.94 -22.30 -5.32
C TYR A 444 9.04 -22.73 -6.31
N ALA A 445 9.93 -23.62 -5.88
CA ALA A 445 10.98 -24.20 -6.69
C ALA A 445 11.39 -25.58 -6.13
N GLU A 446 12.13 -26.35 -6.92
CA GLU A 446 12.85 -27.52 -6.41
C GLU A 446 14.00 -27.08 -5.49
N GLY A 447 14.31 -27.86 -4.46
CA GLY A 447 15.41 -27.55 -3.56
C GLY A 447 15.25 -28.10 -2.16
N LYS A 448 16.09 -27.59 -1.26
CA LYS A 448 16.08 -27.90 0.17
C LYS A 448 15.62 -26.68 0.97
N TYR A 449 14.81 -26.95 1.98
CA TYR A 449 14.13 -25.93 2.76
C TYR A 449 14.24 -26.19 4.25
N THR A 450 14.40 -25.10 4.98
CA THR A 450 14.29 -25.06 6.43
C THR A 450 12.93 -24.46 6.80
N VAL A 451 12.21 -25.14 7.70
CA VAL A 451 11.01 -24.62 8.36
C VAL A 451 11.36 -24.24 9.80
N LYS A 452 11.13 -22.98 10.17
CA LYS A 452 11.27 -22.50 11.55
C LYS A 452 9.89 -22.16 12.11
N VAL A 453 9.69 -22.44 13.40
CA VAL A 453 8.40 -22.26 14.07
C VAL A 453 8.55 -21.65 15.45
N GLY A 454 7.51 -21.00 15.94
CA GLY A 454 7.42 -20.51 17.32
C GLY A 454 6.06 -19.89 17.63
N LYS A 455 5.93 -19.23 18.78
CA LYS A 455 4.64 -18.66 19.23
C LYS A 455 4.27 -17.40 18.47
N ASP A 456 5.14 -16.40 18.54
CA ASP A 456 4.94 -15.07 17.95
C ASP A 456 6.02 -14.72 16.91
N LYS A 457 7.13 -15.46 16.95
CA LYS A 457 8.29 -15.38 16.06
C LYS A 457 8.74 -16.79 15.69
N PRO A 458 9.48 -16.97 14.59
CA PRO A 458 9.98 -18.28 14.15
C PRO A 458 11.28 -18.68 14.89
N ASP A 459 11.26 -18.72 16.22
CA ASP A 459 12.44 -18.80 17.08
C ASP A 459 12.49 -20.00 18.04
N ALA A 460 11.48 -20.87 18.04
CA ALA A 460 11.37 -21.97 19.00
C ALA A 460 11.96 -23.30 18.48
N GLN A 461 11.61 -23.71 17.26
CA GLN A 461 12.11 -24.96 16.67
C GLN A 461 12.45 -24.80 15.19
N THR A 462 13.35 -25.65 14.69
CA THR A 462 13.83 -25.64 13.30
C THR A 462 13.89 -27.05 12.74
N VAL A 463 13.34 -27.25 11.55
CA VAL A 463 13.38 -28.50 10.78
C VAL A 463 14.06 -28.21 9.45
N LYS A 464 15.16 -28.90 9.15
CA LYS A 464 16.01 -28.66 7.96
C LYS A 464 15.89 -29.76 6.92
N GLU A 465 16.51 -29.55 5.77
CA GLU A 465 16.72 -30.53 4.70
C GLU A 465 15.42 -31.08 4.08
N LEU A 466 14.33 -30.31 4.19
CA LEU A 466 13.02 -30.68 3.66
C LEU A 466 12.98 -30.46 2.14
N GLY A 467 12.45 -31.44 1.41
CA GLY A 467 12.23 -31.34 -0.03
C GLY A 467 10.75 -31.13 -0.36
N PRO A 468 10.44 -30.53 -1.52
CA PRO A 468 9.07 -30.42 -2.01
C PRO A 468 8.47 -31.80 -2.28
N MET A 469 7.19 -31.96 -1.93
CA MET A 469 6.39 -33.15 -2.19
C MET A 469 5.00 -32.75 -2.72
N PRO A 470 4.29 -33.66 -3.42
CA PRO A 470 2.88 -33.45 -3.74
C PRO A 470 2.05 -33.27 -2.46
N ALA A 471 0.99 -32.45 -2.51
CA ALA A 471 0.14 -32.14 -1.37
C ALA A 471 -0.44 -33.39 -0.67
N SER A 472 -0.67 -34.47 -1.42
CA SER A 472 -1.23 -35.73 -0.91
C SER A 472 -0.24 -36.60 -0.11
N ASN A 473 1.06 -36.27 -0.10
CA ASN A 473 2.10 -37.15 0.43
C ASN A 473 3.13 -36.45 1.35
N THR A 474 2.77 -35.32 1.96
CA THR A 474 3.73 -34.55 2.76
C THR A 474 3.97 -35.10 4.17
N GLY A 475 3.05 -35.93 4.68
CA GLY A 475 3.05 -36.35 6.08
C GLY A 475 2.86 -35.18 7.05
N GLN A 476 3.04 -35.44 8.35
CA GLN A 476 2.86 -34.44 9.40
C GLN A 476 4.11 -34.33 10.29
N LYS A 477 4.39 -33.12 10.76
CA LYS A 477 5.36 -32.80 11.81
C LYS A 477 4.63 -32.13 12.97
N LYS A 478 4.53 -32.85 14.08
CA LYS A 478 3.97 -32.31 15.32
C LYS A 478 4.98 -31.41 16.00
N ILE A 479 4.55 -30.22 16.38
CA ILE A 479 5.37 -29.20 17.04
C ILE A 479 4.72 -28.84 18.37
N LYS A 480 5.51 -28.96 19.43
CA LYS A 480 5.16 -28.44 20.75
C LYS A 480 5.78 -27.06 20.94
N ILE A 481 4.95 -26.03 21.11
CA ILE A 481 5.41 -24.70 21.52
C ILE A 481 4.79 -24.38 22.88
N THR A 482 5.58 -23.80 23.78
CA THR A 482 5.06 -23.25 25.03
C THR A 482 4.39 -21.91 24.72
N LEU A 483 3.11 -21.79 25.09
CA LEU A 483 2.40 -20.51 25.03
C LEU A 483 2.87 -19.56 26.13
#